data_AF-A0A1R0YPV2-F1
#
_entry.id   AF-A0A1R0YPV2-F1
#
_cell.length_a   1.000
_cell.length_b   1.000
_cell.length_c   1.000
_cell.angle_alpha   90.00
_cell.angle_beta   90.00
_cell.angle_gamma   90.00
#
_symmetry.space_group_name_H-M   'P 1'
#
loop_
_entity.id
_entity.type
_entity.pdbx_description
1 polymer ?
#
loop_
_entity_poly.entity_id
_entity_poly.type
_entity_poly.pdbx_seq_one_letter_code
_entity_poly.pdbx_strand_id
1 'polypeptide(L)'
;MFFLQMSGYPGSGKSSLARVIAQHTSAVILDHDIVKSSLMESLGANFGFKEVGKISYDIEWALIDFHLSQGHNVILDSPCLYSEMIERGLNLTQKYNAEYKYVECLLNDYDELNNRLRNRKRMISQIERVPSEETLLKTIENAKKPSNVRIHIVNTKEPIESYIKSVIEYLNT
;
A
#
# COMPACT_ATOMS: atom_id res chain seq x y z
N MET A 1 6.62 2.12 -17.98
CA MET A 1 7.03 2.27 -16.57
C MET A 1 5.81 2.72 -15.78
N PHE A 2 5.61 2.22 -14.56
CA PHE A 2 4.48 2.63 -13.73
C PHE A 2 4.89 2.95 -12.29
N PHE A 3 4.06 3.76 -11.63
CA PHE A 3 3.96 3.84 -10.19
C PHE A 3 2.63 3.22 -9.75
N LEU A 4 2.69 2.20 -8.92
CA LEU A 4 1.53 1.50 -8.39
C LEU A 4 1.32 1.87 -6.92
N GLN A 5 0.18 2.51 -6.66
CA GLN A 5 -0.33 2.72 -5.31
C GLN A 5 -1.17 1.51 -4.89
N MET A 6 -0.76 0.82 -3.83
CA MET A 6 -1.61 -0.17 -3.17
C MET A 6 -2.56 0.53 -2.19
N SER A 7 -3.72 -0.07 -1.96
CA SER A 7 -4.70 0.39 -0.95
C SER A 7 -5.47 -0.78 -0.36
N GLY A 8 -6.06 -0.56 0.82
CA GLY A 8 -6.77 -1.59 1.59
C GLY A 8 -6.41 -1.58 3.07
N TYR A 9 -7.30 -2.13 3.90
CA TYR A 9 -7.15 -2.16 5.35
C TYR A 9 -5.92 -2.99 5.79
N PRO A 10 -5.27 -2.69 6.93
CA PRO A 10 -4.23 -3.58 7.49
C PRO A 10 -4.73 -5.04 7.61
N GLY A 11 -4.00 -5.99 7.02
CA GLY A 11 -4.41 -7.41 6.97
C GLY A 11 -5.20 -7.81 5.71
N SER A 12 -5.55 -6.86 4.83
CA SER A 12 -6.25 -7.17 3.57
C SER A 12 -5.39 -7.81 2.47
N GLY A 13 -4.11 -8.14 2.75
CA GLY A 13 -3.26 -8.85 1.78
C GLY A 13 -2.48 -7.98 0.79
N LYS A 14 -2.47 -6.64 0.94
CA LYS A 14 -1.68 -5.72 0.10
C LYS A 14 -0.23 -6.16 -0.09
N SER A 15 0.50 -6.39 1.01
CA SER A 15 1.92 -6.78 0.96
C SER A 15 2.15 -8.12 0.29
N SER A 16 1.20 -9.05 0.43
CA SER A 16 1.26 -10.35 -0.26
C SER A 16 1.09 -10.15 -1.77
N LEU A 17 0.11 -9.36 -2.19
CA LEU A 17 -0.12 -9.05 -3.59
C LEU A 17 1.03 -8.23 -4.20
N ALA A 18 1.53 -7.22 -3.51
CA ALA A 18 2.66 -6.39 -3.96
C ALA A 18 3.91 -7.24 -4.27
N ARG A 19 4.21 -8.25 -3.45
CA ARG A 19 5.32 -9.19 -3.70
C ARG A 19 5.11 -10.01 -4.97
N VAL A 20 3.91 -10.52 -5.20
CA VAL A 20 3.61 -11.29 -6.42
C VAL A 20 3.64 -10.38 -7.65
N ILE A 21 3.12 -9.15 -7.56
CA ILE A 21 3.22 -8.17 -8.66
C ILE A 21 4.69 -7.87 -8.98
N ALA A 22 5.52 -7.62 -7.97
CA ALA A 22 6.94 -7.33 -8.17
C ALA A 22 7.68 -8.49 -8.85
N GLN A 23 7.35 -9.74 -8.53
CA GLN A 23 7.91 -10.91 -9.22
C GLN A 23 7.59 -10.93 -10.72
N HIS A 24 6.41 -10.44 -11.13
CA HIS A 24 5.99 -10.40 -12.54
C HIS A 24 6.48 -9.16 -13.29
N THR A 25 6.70 -8.06 -12.58
CA THR A 25 6.94 -6.74 -13.19
C THR A 25 8.34 -6.18 -12.93
N SER A 26 9.15 -6.90 -12.14
CA SER A 26 10.44 -6.43 -11.61
C SER A 26 10.35 -5.08 -10.90
N ALA A 27 9.20 -4.75 -10.32
CA ALA A 27 8.98 -3.50 -9.65
C ALA A 27 9.65 -3.46 -8.26
N VAL A 28 10.16 -2.29 -7.88
CA VAL A 28 10.70 -2.04 -6.54
C VAL A 28 9.55 -1.77 -5.58
N ILE A 29 9.51 -2.50 -4.46
CA ILE A 29 8.49 -2.31 -3.42
C ILE A 29 9.03 -1.37 -2.33
N LEU A 30 8.29 -0.30 -2.06
CA LEU A 30 8.46 0.55 -0.89
C LEU A 30 7.30 0.21 0.06
N ASP A 31 7.61 -0.49 1.14
CA ASP A 31 6.65 -0.95 2.15
C ASP A 31 6.69 0.00 3.35
N HIS A 32 5.56 0.65 3.62
CA HIS A 32 5.46 1.65 4.67
C HIS A 32 5.71 1.07 6.07
N ASP A 33 5.24 -0.15 6.33
CA ASP A 33 5.43 -0.78 7.64
C ASP A 33 6.90 -1.15 7.88
N ILE A 34 7.66 -1.50 6.83
CA ILE A 34 9.11 -1.73 6.93
C ILE A 34 9.85 -0.46 7.32
N VAL A 35 9.64 0.64 6.58
CA VAL A 35 10.34 1.91 6.81
C VAL A 35 9.97 2.46 8.20
N LYS A 36 8.66 2.47 8.52
CA LYS A 36 8.16 2.96 9.79
C LYS A 36 8.66 2.15 10.98
N SER A 37 8.69 0.82 10.87
CA SER A 37 9.20 -0.04 11.95
C SER A 37 10.69 0.18 12.20
N SER A 38 11.49 0.27 11.14
CA SER A 38 12.93 0.54 11.24
C SER A 38 13.21 1.89 11.93
N LEU A 39 12.44 2.93 11.57
CA LEU A 39 12.53 4.23 12.23
C LEU A 39 12.15 4.16 13.72
N MET A 40 11.07 3.46 14.06
CA MET A 40 10.65 3.30 15.46
C MET A 40 11.70 2.57 16.30
N GLU A 41 12.30 1.51 15.76
CA GLU A 41 13.37 0.76 16.43
C GLU A 41 14.62 1.61 16.63
N SER A 42 14.96 2.46 15.66
CA SER A 42 16.14 3.32 15.71
C SER A 42 15.98 4.51 16.67
N LEU A 43 14.78 5.10 16.73
CA LEU A 43 14.52 6.31 17.52
C LEU A 43 14.08 6.01 18.97
N GLY A 44 13.58 4.79 19.23
CA GLY A 44 13.04 4.40 20.53
C GLY A 44 11.77 5.17 20.90
N ALA A 45 11.45 5.22 22.20
CA ALA A 45 10.20 5.81 22.72
C ALA A 45 10.12 7.35 22.65
N ASN A 46 11.15 8.01 22.13
CA ASN A 46 11.28 9.47 22.15
C ASN A 46 10.45 10.18 21.07
N PHE A 47 9.91 9.45 20.10
CA PHE A 47 9.10 10.01 19.01
C PHE A 47 7.68 9.46 19.01
N GLY A 48 6.72 10.35 18.76
CA GLY A 48 5.32 9.95 18.60
C GLY A 48 5.09 9.16 17.30
N PHE A 49 4.13 8.24 17.34
CA PHE A 49 3.78 7.38 16.21
C PHE A 49 3.38 8.15 14.94
N LYS A 50 2.82 9.35 15.11
CA LYS A 50 2.36 10.19 14.00
C LYS A 50 3.53 10.85 13.28
N GLU A 51 4.50 11.35 14.03
CA GLU A 51 5.73 11.96 13.53
C GLU A 51 6.56 10.94 12.76
N VAL A 52 6.76 9.74 13.33
CA VAL A 52 7.44 8.64 12.64
C VAL A 52 6.72 8.26 11.35
N GLY A 53 5.38 8.16 11.38
CA GLY A 53 4.61 7.86 10.17
C GLY A 53 4.81 8.90 9.06
N LYS A 54 4.80 10.19 9.40
CA LYS A 54 5.06 11.27 8.44
C LYS A 54 6.47 11.18 7.85
N ILE A 55 7.48 11.02 8.70
CA ILE A 55 8.89 10.90 8.26
C ILE A 55 9.07 9.69 7.34
N SER A 56 8.39 8.57 7.65
CA SER A 56 8.42 7.37 6.82
C SER A 56 7.92 7.66 5.41
N TYR A 57 6.78 8.35 5.27
CA TYR A 57 6.28 8.77 3.96
C TYR A 57 7.25 9.69 3.23
N ASP A 58 7.85 10.67 3.91
CA ASP A 58 8.80 11.59 3.25
C ASP A 58 10.03 10.83 2.72
N ILE A 59 10.52 9.82 3.43
CA ILE A 59 11.59 8.92 2.95
C ILE A 59 11.10 8.09 1.75
N GLU A 60 9.93 7.47 1.86
CA GLU A 60 9.34 6.66 0.79
C GLU A 60 9.16 7.48 -0.50
N TRP A 61 8.63 8.70 -0.40
CA TRP A 61 8.46 9.58 -1.56
C TRP A 61 9.79 9.97 -2.21
N ALA A 62 10.84 10.22 -1.42
CA ALA A 62 12.17 10.45 -1.96
C ALA A 62 12.72 9.24 -2.72
N LEU A 63 12.49 8.02 -2.20
CA LEU A 63 12.89 6.78 -2.86
C LEU A 63 12.06 6.48 -4.10
N ILE A 64 10.76 6.74 -4.09
CA ILE A 64 9.88 6.61 -5.26
C ILE A 64 10.36 7.56 -6.36
N ASP A 65 10.61 8.83 -6.03
CA ASP A 65 11.16 9.83 -6.97
C ASP A 65 12.48 9.35 -7.59
N PHE A 66 13.40 8.87 -6.74
CA PHE A 66 14.68 8.32 -7.19
C PHE A 66 14.51 7.12 -8.13
N HIS A 67 13.74 6.11 -7.77
CA HIS A 67 13.59 4.90 -8.59
C HIS A 67 12.85 5.15 -9.91
N LEU A 68 11.83 6.02 -9.92
CA LEU A 68 11.17 6.43 -11.16
C LEU A 68 12.14 7.20 -12.08
N SER A 69 13.01 8.05 -11.52
CA SER A 69 14.03 8.76 -12.31
C SER A 69 15.02 7.82 -13.02
N GLN A 70 15.21 6.61 -12.48
CA GLN A 70 16.09 5.58 -13.04
C GLN A 70 15.35 4.62 -13.99
N GLY A 71 14.06 4.84 -14.27
CA GLY A 71 13.30 4.01 -15.20
C GLY A 71 12.68 2.75 -14.58
N HIS A 72 12.64 2.62 -13.25
CA HIS A 72 12.07 1.44 -12.59
C HIS A 72 10.56 1.54 -12.38
N ASN A 73 9.87 0.41 -12.48
CA ASN A 73 8.50 0.29 -11.94
C ASN A 73 8.58 0.34 -10.41
N VAL A 74 7.64 1.04 -9.78
CA VAL A 74 7.65 1.23 -8.32
C VAL A 74 6.28 0.92 -7.74
N ILE A 75 6.24 0.22 -6.61
CA ILE A 75 5.03 -0.08 -5.84
C ILE A 75 5.15 0.59 -4.47
N LEU A 76 4.16 1.40 -4.09
CA LEU A 76 3.98 1.85 -2.71
C LEU A 76 2.96 0.95 -2.01
N ASP A 77 3.44 0.09 -1.12
CA ASP A 77 2.60 -0.72 -0.23
C ASP A 77 2.30 0.04 1.06
N SER A 78 1.19 0.76 1.05
CA SER A 78 0.73 1.58 2.16
C SER A 78 -0.78 1.67 2.21
N PRO A 79 -1.43 1.79 3.39
CA PRO A 79 -2.83 2.19 3.44
C PRO A 79 -2.97 3.62 2.89
N CYS A 80 -3.57 3.76 1.70
CA CYS A 80 -3.78 5.04 1.02
C CYS A 80 -4.87 5.89 1.71
N LEU A 81 -4.51 6.53 2.84
CA LEU A 81 -5.45 7.24 3.72
C LEU A 81 -5.58 8.74 3.43
N TYR A 82 -4.67 9.32 2.62
CA TYR A 82 -4.59 10.77 2.40
C TYR A 82 -4.67 11.11 0.91
N SER A 83 -5.41 12.18 0.57
CA SER A 83 -5.49 12.67 -0.80
C SER A 83 -4.12 13.14 -1.33
N GLU A 84 -3.28 13.69 -0.45
CA GLU A 84 -1.92 14.10 -0.77
C GLU A 84 -1.08 12.95 -1.36
N MET A 85 -1.32 11.71 -0.95
CA MET A 85 -0.59 10.55 -1.51
C MET A 85 -0.92 10.35 -2.99
N ILE A 86 -2.20 10.53 -3.36
CA ILE A 86 -2.66 10.44 -4.74
C ILE A 86 -2.06 11.58 -5.56
N GLU A 87 -2.10 12.81 -5.04
CA GLU A 87 -1.54 13.99 -5.71
C GLU A 87 -0.03 13.85 -5.94
N ARG A 88 0.73 13.44 -4.93
CA ARG A 88 2.18 13.21 -5.04
C ARG A 88 2.49 12.14 -6.10
N GLY A 89 1.78 11.03 -6.09
CA GLY A 89 2.00 9.97 -7.07
C GLY A 89 1.62 10.41 -8.50
N LEU A 90 0.51 11.12 -8.69
CA LEU A 90 0.15 11.70 -9.99
C LEU A 90 1.24 12.65 -10.51
N ASN A 91 1.71 13.56 -9.65
CA ASN A 91 2.77 14.52 -10.01
C ASN A 91 4.08 13.80 -10.40
N LEU A 92 4.49 12.76 -9.68
CA LEU A 92 5.69 12.00 -10.02
C LEU A 92 5.54 11.22 -11.32
N THR A 93 4.37 10.64 -11.57
CA THR A 93 4.11 9.94 -12.83
C THR A 93 4.13 10.88 -14.03
N GLN A 94 3.58 12.10 -13.88
CA GLN A 94 3.68 13.14 -14.90
C GLN A 94 5.15 13.58 -15.13
N LYS A 95 5.91 13.80 -14.05
CA LYS A 95 7.32 14.21 -14.11
C LYS A 95 8.19 13.24 -14.91
N TYR A 96 7.96 11.94 -14.78
CA TYR A 96 8.78 10.89 -15.40
C TYR A 96 8.13 10.17 -16.57
N ASN A 97 6.99 10.66 -17.07
CA ASN A 97 6.22 9.99 -18.12
C ASN A 97 5.93 8.50 -17.79
N ALA A 98 5.62 8.24 -16.51
CA ALA A 98 5.17 6.95 -16.03
C ALA A 98 3.65 6.91 -15.95
N GLU A 99 3.10 5.71 -15.84
CA GLU A 99 1.66 5.54 -15.62
C GLU A 99 1.35 5.43 -14.13
N TYR A 100 0.32 6.16 -13.69
CA TYR A 100 -0.24 6.00 -12.35
C TYR A 100 -1.21 4.83 -12.33
N LYS A 101 -0.93 3.83 -11.50
CA LYS A 101 -1.78 2.64 -11.30
C LYS A 101 -2.24 2.58 -9.84
N TYR A 102 -3.43 2.03 -9.63
CA TYR A 102 -4.04 1.93 -8.32
C TYR A 102 -4.74 0.58 -8.15
N VAL A 103 -4.33 -0.19 -7.14
CA VAL A 103 -4.92 -1.50 -6.80
C VAL A 103 -5.46 -1.47 -5.37
N GLU A 104 -6.75 -1.80 -5.23
CA GLU A 104 -7.43 -1.89 -3.95
C GLU A 104 -7.64 -3.34 -3.53
N CYS A 105 -7.01 -3.72 -2.42
CA CYS A 105 -7.22 -5.01 -1.76
C CYS A 105 -8.43 -4.92 -0.82
N LEU A 106 -9.59 -5.33 -1.33
CA LEU A 106 -10.83 -5.36 -0.59
C LEU A 106 -10.91 -6.62 0.29
N LEU A 107 -11.21 -6.42 1.57
CA LEU A 107 -11.54 -7.47 2.52
C LEU A 107 -12.44 -6.89 3.62
N ASN A 108 -13.75 -7.05 3.45
CA ASN A 108 -14.76 -6.51 4.37
C ASN A 108 -15.28 -7.64 5.28
N ASP A 109 -14.35 -8.37 5.89
CA ASP A 109 -14.65 -9.52 6.75
C ASP A 109 -13.88 -9.33 8.05
N TYR A 110 -14.59 -8.91 9.10
CA TYR A 110 -14.01 -8.55 10.39
C TYR A 110 -13.30 -9.73 11.05
N ASP A 111 -13.90 -10.91 10.98
CA ASP A 111 -13.36 -12.12 11.60
C ASP A 111 -12.13 -12.61 10.85
N GLU A 112 -12.18 -12.62 9.52
CA GLU A 112 -11.04 -13.02 8.70
C GLU A 112 -9.88 -12.01 8.81
N LEU A 113 -10.14 -10.71 8.86
CA LEU A 113 -9.10 -9.71 9.13
C LEU A 113 -8.42 -9.98 10.48
N ASN A 114 -9.20 -10.17 11.54
CA ASN A 114 -8.63 -10.46 12.87
C ASN A 114 -7.93 -11.81 12.93
N ASN A 115 -8.39 -12.81 12.17
CA ASN A 115 -7.69 -14.09 11.99
C ASN A 115 -6.30 -13.86 11.36
N ARG A 116 -6.23 -13.10 10.26
CA ARG A 116 -4.96 -12.76 9.59
C ARG A 116 -4.02 -11.93 10.47
N LEU A 117 -4.54 -10.92 11.16
CA LEU A 117 -3.76 -10.04 12.03
C LEU A 117 -3.17 -10.77 13.24
N ARG A 118 -3.87 -11.77 13.79
CA ARG A 118 -3.38 -12.61 14.89
C ARG A 118 -2.30 -13.61 14.45
N ASN A 119 -2.44 -14.16 13.24
CA ASN A 119 -1.55 -15.23 12.76
C ASN A 119 -0.30 -14.73 12.00
N ARG A 120 -0.18 -13.42 11.73
CA ARG A 120 1.01 -12.87 11.07
C ARG A 120 2.19 -12.66 12.02
N LYS A 121 3.40 -12.68 11.48
CA LYS A 121 4.57 -12.10 12.15
C LYS A 121 4.43 -10.57 12.13
N ARG A 122 4.06 -9.99 13.27
CA ARG A 122 3.76 -8.56 13.42
C ARG A 122 5.03 -7.71 13.49
N MET A 123 5.02 -6.56 12.82
CA MET A 123 6.01 -5.50 12.99
C MET A 123 5.59 -4.49 14.08
N ILE A 124 6.52 -3.69 14.60
CA ILE A 124 6.19 -2.73 15.68
C ILE A 124 5.22 -1.63 15.20
N SER A 125 5.24 -1.24 13.92
CA SER A 125 4.32 -0.26 13.33
C SER A 125 2.89 -0.74 13.18
N GLN A 126 2.69 -2.06 13.27
CA GLN A 126 1.50 -2.75 12.81
C GLN A 126 0.48 -3.00 13.93
N ILE A 127 -0.80 -2.77 13.62
CA ILE A 127 -1.91 -3.05 14.54
C ILE A 127 -2.02 -4.55 14.85
N GLU A 128 -2.48 -4.88 16.05
CA GLU A 128 -2.65 -6.27 16.47
C GLU A 128 -4.04 -6.84 16.10
N ARG A 129 -5.06 -5.99 16.11
CA ARG A 129 -6.45 -6.35 15.82
C ARG A 129 -7.20 -5.15 15.24
N VAL A 130 -8.30 -5.45 14.56
CA VAL A 130 -9.28 -4.43 14.17
C VAL A 130 -9.98 -3.94 15.45
N PRO A 131 -10.02 -2.63 15.75
CA PRO A 131 -10.61 -2.14 17.00
C PRO A 131 -12.10 -2.46 17.17
N SER A 132 -12.86 -2.33 16.09
CA SER A 132 -14.27 -2.69 15.99
C SER A 132 -14.70 -2.81 14.53
N GLU A 133 -15.80 -3.52 14.26
CA GLU A 133 -16.40 -3.58 12.92
C GLU A 133 -16.80 -2.19 12.40
N GLU A 134 -17.32 -1.33 13.28
CA GLU A 134 -17.60 0.07 12.95
C GLU A 134 -16.35 0.83 12.50
N THR A 135 -15.21 0.61 13.16
CA THR A 135 -13.93 1.24 12.79
C THR A 135 -13.46 0.76 11.42
N LEU A 136 -13.65 -0.52 11.11
CA LEU A 136 -13.34 -1.09 9.81
C LEU A 136 -14.18 -0.40 8.71
N LEU A 137 -15.50 -0.37 8.88
CA LEU A 137 -16.42 0.25 7.92
C LEU A 137 -16.08 1.73 7.68
N LYS A 138 -15.90 2.50 8.76
CA LYS A 138 -15.49 3.91 8.67
C LYS A 138 -14.17 4.09 7.94
N THR A 139 -13.20 3.20 8.14
CA THR A 139 -11.90 3.31 7.48
C THR A 139 -12.00 3.02 5.99
N ILE A 140 -12.82 2.04 5.60
CA ILE A 140 -13.07 1.69 4.20
C ILE A 140 -13.80 2.84 3.49
N GLU A 141 -14.84 3.41 4.13
CA GLU A 141 -15.60 4.54 3.57
C GLU A 141 -14.75 5.81 3.40
N ASN A 142 -13.83 6.05 4.33
CA ASN A 142 -12.97 7.23 4.29
C ASN A 142 -11.70 7.06 3.44
N ALA A 143 -11.44 5.86 2.92
CA ALA A 143 -10.29 5.59 2.08
C ALA A 143 -10.29 6.50 0.85
N LYS A 144 -9.15 7.14 0.57
CA LYS A 144 -9.05 8.10 -0.54
C LYS A 144 -8.75 7.36 -1.83
N LYS A 145 -9.45 7.74 -2.88
CA LYS A 145 -9.41 7.10 -4.20
C LYS A 145 -9.20 8.17 -5.29
N PRO A 146 -8.37 7.90 -6.32
CA PRO A 146 -8.20 8.84 -7.43
C PRO A 146 -9.50 8.94 -8.23
N SER A 147 -9.94 10.16 -8.56
CA SER A 147 -11.17 10.38 -9.34
C SER A 147 -10.99 10.15 -10.84
N ASN A 148 -9.78 10.36 -11.35
CA ASN A 148 -9.48 10.38 -12.79
C ASN A 148 -8.59 9.20 -13.24
N VAL A 149 -8.46 8.17 -12.40
CA VAL A 149 -7.66 6.98 -12.73
C VAL A 149 -8.51 5.74 -12.52
N ARG A 150 -8.37 4.76 -13.42
CA ARG A 150 -8.97 3.44 -13.26
C ARG A 150 -8.44 2.78 -12.00
N ILE A 151 -9.36 2.36 -11.12
CA ILE A 151 -9.08 1.61 -9.90
C ILE A 151 -9.30 0.13 -10.19
N HIS A 152 -8.31 -0.71 -9.92
CA HIS A 152 -8.47 -2.16 -10.01
C HIS A 152 -8.70 -2.75 -8.61
N ILE A 153 -9.94 -3.17 -8.36
CA ILE A 153 -10.35 -3.72 -7.06
C ILE A 153 -10.25 -5.24 -7.09
N VAL A 154 -9.61 -5.84 -6.09
CA VAL A 154 -9.50 -7.29 -5.91
C VAL A 154 -10.11 -7.73 -4.60
N ASN A 155 -10.93 -8.78 -4.65
CA ASN A 155 -11.44 -9.45 -3.44
C ASN A 155 -10.37 -10.42 -2.92
N THR A 156 -9.71 -10.03 -1.84
CA THR A 156 -8.60 -10.80 -1.25
C THR A 156 -9.05 -11.87 -0.25
N LYS A 157 -10.37 -12.10 -0.14
CA LYS A 157 -10.91 -13.31 0.48
C LYS A 157 -10.68 -14.54 -0.41
N GLU A 158 -10.69 -14.34 -1.73
CA GLU A 158 -10.39 -15.38 -2.71
C GLU A 158 -8.87 -15.67 -2.78
N PRO A 159 -8.48 -16.87 -3.24
CA PRO A 159 -7.07 -17.21 -3.45
C PRO A 159 -6.44 -16.35 -4.55
N ILE A 160 -5.13 -16.10 -4.47
CA ILE A 160 -4.43 -15.14 -5.35
C ILE A 160 -4.51 -15.50 -6.83
N GLU A 161 -4.58 -16.80 -7.14
CA GLU A 161 -4.71 -17.37 -8.48
C GLU A 161 -6.00 -16.91 -9.16
N SER A 162 -7.04 -16.58 -8.40
CA SER A 162 -8.33 -16.14 -8.94
C SER A 162 -8.28 -14.73 -9.54
N TYR A 163 -7.36 -13.86 -9.09
CA TYR A 163 -7.33 -12.45 -9.48
C TYR A 163 -5.98 -11.97 -10.03
N ILE A 164 -4.86 -12.65 -9.77
CA ILE A 164 -3.52 -12.16 -10.16
C ILE A 164 -3.40 -11.87 -11.65
N LYS A 165 -3.96 -12.73 -12.51
CA LYS A 165 -3.93 -12.52 -13.97
C LYS A 165 -4.54 -11.17 -14.36
N SER A 166 -5.72 -10.85 -13.81
CA SER A 166 -6.40 -9.59 -14.09
C SER A 166 -5.64 -8.36 -13.59
N VAL A 167 -4.91 -8.50 -12.47
CA VAL A 167 -4.06 -7.44 -11.93
C VAL A 167 -2.90 -7.17 -12.86
N ILE A 168 -2.21 -8.23 -13.33
CA ILE A 168 -1.08 -8.07 -14.26
C ILE A 168 -1.54 -7.50 -15.60
N GLU A 169 -2.69 -7.95 -16.13
CA GLU A 169 -3.29 -7.37 -17.33
C GLU A 169 -3.56 -5.87 -17.16
N TYR A 170 -4.14 -5.45 -16.03
CA TYR A 170 -4.37 -4.04 -15.72
C TYR A 170 -3.07 -3.20 -15.64
N LEU A 171 -1.98 -3.77 -15.14
CA LEU A 171 -0.70 -3.06 -15.05
C LEU A 171 0.00 -2.90 -16.41
N ASN A 172 -0.35 -3.75 -17.39
CA ASN A 172 0.22 -3.74 -18.74
C ASN A 172 -0.59 -2.91 -19.76
N THR A 173 -1.78 -2.42 -19.39
CA THR A 173 -2.56 -1.51 -20.26
C THR A 173 -1.95 -0.13 -20.29
#